data_AF-A0A645JAB7-F1
#
_entry.id   AF-A0A645JAB7-F1
#
_cell.length_a   1.000
_cell.length_b   1.000
_cell.length_c   1.000
_cell.angle_alpha   90.00
_cell.angle_beta   90.00
_cell.angle_gamma   90.00
#
_symmetry.space_group_name_H-M   'P 1'
#
loop_
_entity.id
_entity.type
_entity.pdbx_description
1 polymer ?
#
loop_
_entity_poly.entity_id
_entity_poly.type
_entity_poly.pdbx_seq_one_letter_code
_entity_poly.pdbx_strand_id
1 'polypeptide(L)'
;MSGSVREARLKLTLAPFGLFDDHEFEVQIFRGTHAPVRAMDLISGDVEPLAQVTIRPKEGVKPVMLTVTEAVNQALESGTGAVTFRVVDRTIERLGNRKNKEEGATVEAASVQLEIER
;
A
#
# COMPACT_ATOMS: atom_id res chain seq x y z
N MET A 1 13.22 2.24 -27.28
CA MET A 1 12.46 1.10 -26.75
C MET A 1 12.77 1.00 -25.27
N SER A 2 11.89 1.53 -24.42
CA SER A 2 12.03 1.43 -22.97
C SER A 2 11.68 0.00 -22.55
N GLY A 3 12.60 -0.68 -21.88
CA GLY A 3 12.38 -2.04 -21.39
C GLY A 3 11.26 -2.06 -20.36
N SER A 4 10.31 -2.98 -20.51
CA SER A 4 9.35 -3.31 -19.47
C SER A 4 10.06 -4.02 -18.32
N VAL A 5 9.57 -3.81 -17.10
CA VAL A 5 9.97 -4.56 -15.93
C VAL A 5 9.29 -5.92 -15.98
N ARG A 6 10.08 -6.99 -15.84
CA ARG A 6 9.59 -8.38 -15.78
C ARG A 6 8.85 -8.64 -14.48
N GLU A 7 9.42 -8.19 -13.36
CA GLU A 7 8.81 -8.33 -12.04
C GLU A 7 9.17 -7.15 -11.14
N ALA A 8 8.17 -6.63 -10.41
CA ALA A 8 8.39 -5.70 -9.32
C ALA A 8 7.64 -6.14 -8.06
N ARG A 9 8.31 -6.03 -6.90
CA ARG A 9 7.73 -6.35 -5.60
C ARG A 9 7.93 -5.20 -4.63
N LEU A 10 6.84 -4.74 -4.03
CA LEU A 10 6.87 -3.79 -2.91
C LEU A 10 6.93 -4.59 -1.61
N LYS A 11 7.98 -4.34 -0.83
CA LYS A 11 8.15 -4.82 0.53
C LYS A 11 7.92 -3.66 1.49
N LEU A 12 7.14 -3.89 2.54
CA LEU A 12 6.98 -2.94 3.64
C LEU A 12 6.81 -3.68 4.96
N THR A 13 7.21 -3.07 6.06
CA THR A 13 6.94 -3.60 7.40
C THR A 13 5.96 -2.67 8.10
N LEU A 14 4.86 -3.25 8.61
CA LEU A 14 3.96 -2.52 9.48
C LEU A 14 4.44 -2.68 10.92
N ALA A 15 4.73 -1.55 11.56
CA ALA A 15 5.05 -1.47 12.97
C ALA A 15 3.75 -1.16 13.75
N PRO A 16 3.22 -2.17 14.47
CA PRO A 16 1.96 -2.02 15.19
C PRO A 16 2.09 -1.16 16.44
N PHE A 17 1.02 -0.48 16.84
CA PHE A 17 0.89 0.07 18.19
C PHE A 17 -0.56 -0.10 18.68
N GLY A 18 -0.73 -0.39 19.98
CA GLY A 18 -2.02 -0.69 20.58
C GLY A 18 -2.50 -2.13 20.37
N LEU A 19 -3.82 -2.34 20.28
CA LEU A 19 -4.51 -3.65 20.13
C LEU A 19 -4.38 -4.26 18.72
N PHE A 20 -3.26 -4.03 18.04
CA PHE A 20 -3.02 -4.46 16.66
C PHE A 20 -3.28 -5.95 16.40
N ASP A 21 -3.08 -6.80 17.41
CA ASP A 21 -3.29 -8.25 17.31
C ASP A 21 -4.74 -8.66 17.04
N ASP A 22 -5.70 -7.73 17.11
CA ASP A 22 -7.12 -7.96 16.77
C ASP A 22 -7.59 -7.13 15.56
N HIS A 23 -6.68 -6.40 14.89
CA HIS A 23 -7.01 -5.52 13.77
C HIS A 23 -6.66 -6.15 12.41
N GLU A 24 -7.55 -5.95 11.45
CA GLU A 24 -7.33 -6.35 10.05
C GLU A 24 -6.86 -5.12 9.26
N PHE A 25 -5.71 -5.25 8.60
CA PHE A 25 -5.17 -4.20 7.74
C PHE A 25 -5.22 -4.62 6.28
N GLU A 26 -5.34 -3.63 5.40
CA GLU A 26 -5.32 -3.82 3.95
C GLU A 26 -4.32 -2.84 3.35
N VAL A 27 -3.35 -3.37 2.61
CA VAL A 27 -2.46 -2.57 1.78
C VAL A 27 -3.02 -2.55 0.37
N GLN A 28 -3.19 -1.36 -0.20
CA GLN A 28 -3.73 -1.13 -1.53
C GLN A 28 -2.70 -0.40 -2.39
N ILE A 29 -2.47 -0.87 -3.61
CA ILE A 29 -1.60 -0.25 -4.61
C ILE A 29 -2.49 0.44 -5.63
N PHE A 30 -2.22 1.70 -5.94
CA PHE A 30 -3.10 2.48 -6.81
C PHE A 30 -2.52 2.73 -8.19
N ARG A 31 -3.43 2.81 -9.16
CA ARG A 31 -3.22 3.51 -10.42
C ARG A 31 -3.58 4.98 -10.24
N GLY A 32 -2.61 5.89 -10.32
CA GLY A 32 -2.86 7.32 -10.39
C GLY A 32 -2.64 7.85 -11.80
N THR A 33 -3.58 8.63 -12.33
CA THR A 33 -3.35 9.48 -13.53
C THR A 33 -2.32 10.57 -13.25
N HIS A 34 -2.22 11.00 -11.98
CA HIS A 34 -1.21 11.93 -11.48
C HIS A 34 -0.53 11.28 -10.28
N ALA A 35 0.80 11.22 -10.29
CA ALA A 35 1.58 10.86 -9.11
C ALA A 35 2.10 12.13 -8.43
N PRO A 36 2.06 12.22 -7.08
CA PRO A 36 1.55 11.23 -6.14
C PRO A 36 0.00 11.23 -6.06
N VAL A 37 -0.60 10.05 -5.83
CA VAL A 37 -2.04 9.94 -5.53
C VAL A 37 -2.35 10.70 -4.25
N ARG A 38 -3.24 11.69 -4.32
CA ARG A 38 -3.64 12.51 -3.18
C ARG A 38 -4.82 11.87 -2.45
N ALA A 39 -4.99 12.24 -1.17
CA ALA A 39 -6.13 11.78 -0.37
C ALA A 39 -7.49 12.11 -1.01
N MET A 40 -7.57 13.23 -1.72
CA MET A 40 -8.77 13.67 -2.46
C MET A 40 -9.08 12.78 -3.68
N ASP A 41 -8.06 12.24 -4.36
CA ASP A 41 -8.24 11.35 -5.51
C ASP A 41 -8.83 9.99 -5.06
N LEU A 42 -8.51 9.56 -3.83
CA LEU A 42 -9.10 8.37 -3.21
C LEU A 42 -10.58 8.55 -2.83
N ILE A 43 -11.00 9.79 -2.57
CA ILE A 43 -12.37 10.12 -2.17
C ILE A 43 -13.26 10.31 -3.40
N SER A 44 -12.72 10.84 -4.50
CA SER A 44 -13.45 11.02 -5.76
C SER A 44 -13.72 9.71 -6.49
N GLY A 45 -13.00 8.62 -6.15
CA GLY A 45 -13.13 7.33 -6.84
C GLY A 45 -12.37 7.27 -8.16
N ASP A 46 -11.53 8.27 -8.45
CA ASP A 46 -10.73 8.35 -9.68
C ASP A 46 -9.53 7.40 -9.68
N VAL A 47 -9.38 6.60 -8.61
CA VAL A 47 -8.21 5.79 -8.34
C VAL A 47 -8.66 4.38 -7.94
N GLU A 48 -8.40 3.41 -8.82
CA GLU A 48 -8.70 2.01 -8.57
C GLU A 48 -7.46 1.29 -8.00
N PRO A 49 -7.65 0.41 -7.00
CA PRO A 49 -6.56 -0.43 -6.51
C PRO A 49 -6.22 -1.51 -7.55
N LEU A 50 -4.96 -1.55 -7.98
CA LEU A 50 -4.41 -2.56 -8.90
C LEU A 50 -4.08 -3.88 -8.18
N ALA A 51 -3.65 -3.77 -6.92
CA ALA A 51 -3.33 -4.92 -6.09
C ALA A 51 -3.68 -4.59 -4.64
N GLN A 52 -4.07 -5.63 -3.90
CA GLN A 52 -4.32 -5.51 -2.47
C GLN A 52 -3.87 -6.76 -1.71
N VAL A 53 -3.40 -6.56 -0.50
CA VAL A 53 -3.06 -7.64 0.43
C VAL A 53 -3.69 -7.34 1.78
N THR A 54 -4.46 -8.31 2.28
CA THR A 54 -5.03 -8.28 3.63
C THR A 54 -4.04 -8.91 4.60
N ILE A 55 -3.80 -8.23 5.71
CA ILE A 55 -2.97 -8.66 6.82
C ILE A 55 -3.91 -8.95 7.97
N ARG A 56 -3.96 -10.21 8.38
CA ARG A 56 -4.92 -10.66 9.39
C ARG A 56 -4.38 -10.43 10.79
N PRO A 57 -5.29 -10.31 11.77
CA PRO A 57 -4.88 -10.24 13.17
C PRO A 57 -3.98 -11.44 13.55
N LYS A 58 -3.01 -11.22 14.45
CA LYS A 58 -2.11 -12.26 15.00
C LYS A 58 -1.12 -12.89 14.02
N GLU A 59 -0.99 -12.37 12.80
CA GLU A 59 0.01 -12.85 11.83
C GLU A 59 1.46 -12.42 12.19
N GLY A 60 1.61 -11.54 13.19
CA GLY A 60 2.88 -11.00 13.70
C GLY A 60 3.47 -9.91 12.81
N VAL A 61 4.54 -9.26 13.26
CA VAL A 61 5.29 -8.28 12.47
C VAL A 61 6.06 -9.02 11.37
N LYS A 62 5.47 -9.14 10.19
CA LYS A 62 6.10 -9.73 9.00
C LYS A 62 6.20 -8.69 7.90
N PRO A 63 7.27 -8.72 7.10
CA PRO A 63 7.31 -7.95 5.87
C PRO A 63 6.14 -8.36 4.96
N VAL A 64 5.35 -7.37 4.56
CA VAL A 64 4.26 -7.52 3.60
C VAL A 64 4.88 -7.40 2.22
N MET A 65 4.63 -8.39 1.37
CA MET A 65 5.12 -8.42 -0.01
C MET A 65 3.94 -8.28 -0.96
N LEU A 66 4.00 -7.30 -1.85
CA LEU A 66 3.01 -7.08 -2.90
C LEU A 66 3.68 -7.10 -4.27
N THR A 67 3.12 -7.86 -5.20
CA THR A 67 3.51 -7.76 -6.61
C THR A 67 2.94 -6.46 -7.19
N VAL A 68 3.82 -5.59 -7.69
CA VAL A 68 3.50 -4.26 -8.22
C VAL A 68 3.98 -4.05 -9.65
N THR A 69 4.28 -5.14 -10.37
CA THR A 69 4.80 -5.13 -11.75
C THR A 69 3.97 -4.27 -12.68
N GLU A 70 2.64 -4.42 -12.66
CA GLU A 70 1.73 -3.64 -13.52
C GLU A 70 1.78 -2.15 -13.18
N ALA A 71 1.71 -1.81 -11.89
CA ALA A 71 1.77 -0.42 -11.43
C ALA A 71 3.11 0.25 -11.81
N VAL A 72 4.23 -0.48 -11.70
CA VAL A 72 5.56 0.01 -12.09
C VAL A 72 5.65 0.21 -13.60
N ASN A 73 5.21 -0.75 -14.40
CA ASN A 73 5.23 -0.62 -15.86
C ASN A 73 4.37 0.57 -16.34
N GLN A 74 3.18 0.76 -15.76
CA GLN A 74 2.34 1.92 -16.08
C GLN A 74 2.97 3.25 -15.63
N ALA A 75 3.62 3.29 -14.47
CA ALA A 75 4.35 4.48 -14.02
C ALA A 75 5.53 4.84 -14.95
N LEU A 76 6.19 3.83 -15.51
CA LEU A 76 7.25 4.00 -16.52
C LEU A 76 6.70 4.50 -17.85
N GLU A 77 5.59 3.92 -18.33
CA GLU A 77 4.93 4.32 -19.58
C GLU A 77 4.40 5.76 -19.53
N SER A 78 3.87 6.18 -18.38
CA SER A 78 3.32 7.54 -18.17
C SER A 78 4.38 8.56 -17.75
N GLY A 79 5.62 8.14 -17.48
CA GLY A 79 6.70 9.03 -17.04
C GLY A 79 6.50 9.63 -15.64
N THR A 80 5.53 9.14 -14.84
CA THR A 80 5.26 9.64 -13.48
C THR A 80 6.35 9.27 -12.47
N GLY A 81 7.14 8.21 -12.75
CA GLY A 81 8.32 7.84 -11.96
C GLY A 81 8.03 7.42 -10.51
N ALA A 82 6.77 7.21 -10.14
CA ALA A 82 6.37 6.85 -8.79
C ALA A 82 5.14 5.92 -8.77
N VAL A 83 5.12 5.00 -7.81
CA VAL A 83 3.98 4.13 -7.48
C VAL A 83 3.48 4.53 -6.09
N THR A 84 2.16 4.64 -5.92
CA THR A 84 1.56 5.01 -4.63
C THR A 84 0.83 3.83 -4.01
N PHE A 85 0.95 3.70 -2.68
CA PHE A 85 0.22 2.72 -1.89
C PHE A 85 -0.46 3.38 -0.69
N ARG A 86 -1.46 2.69 -0.13
CA ARG A 86 -2.14 3.06 1.11
C ARG A 86 -2.25 1.86 2.02
N VAL A 87 -2.16 2.10 3.32
CA VAL A 87 -2.53 1.13 4.35
C VAL A 87 -3.84 1.58 4.98
N VAL A 88 -4.79 0.66 5.10
CA VAL A 88 -6.13 0.89 5.65
C VAL A 88 -6.37 -0.06 6.81
N ASP A 89 -6.81 0.46 7.95
CA ASP A 89 -7.34 -0.35 9.05
C ASP A 89 -8.81 -0.68 8.78
N ARG A 90 -9.09 -1.91 8.34
CA ARG A 90 -10.44 -2.37 8.00
C ARG A 90 -11.32 -2.51 9.24
N THR A 91 -10.72 -2.83 10.38
CA THR A 91 -11.44 -2.93 11.66
C THR A 91 -11.97 -1.55 12.07
N ILE A 92 -11.13 -0.52 12.04
CA ILE A 92 -11.51 0.86 12.36
C ILE A 92 -12.54 1.40 11.38
N GLU A 93 -12.36 1.15 10.08
CA GLU A 93 -13.33 1.53 9.05
C GLU A 93 -14.72 0.92 9.32
N ARG A 94 -14.77 -0.34 9.76
CA ARG A 94 -16.01 -1.04 10.12
C ARG A 94 -16.64 -0.52 11.42
N LEU A 95 -15.82 -0.20 12.42
CA LEU A 95 -16.29 0.25 13.74
C LEU A 95 -16.60 1.75 13.79
N GLY A 96 -16.21 2.52 12.77
CA GLY A 96 -16.43 3.96 12.71
C GLY A 96 -15.50 4.79 13.61
N ASN A 97 -14.39 4.22 14.09
CA ASN A 97 -13.50 4.86 15.07
C ASN A 97 -12.22 5.45 14.45
N ARG A 98 -12.34 6.13 13.30
CA ARG A 98 -11.20 6.61 12.47
C ARG A 98 -10.20 7.56 13.15
N LYS A 99 -10.50 8.04 14.36
CA LYS A 99 -9.68 9.00 15.11
C LYS A 99 -8.99 8.40 16.31
N ASN A 100 -9.11 7.09 16.54
CA ASN A 100 -8.39 6.45 17.63
C ASN A 100 -6.89 6.49 17.35
N LYS A 101 -6.14 7.25 18.17
CA LYS A 101 -4.68 7.37 18.07
C LYS A 101 -3.96 6.31 18.90
N GLU A 102 -4.71 5.48 19.63
CA GLU A 102 -4.17 4.43 20.50
C GLU A 102 -4.08 3.08 19.77
N GLU A 103 -4.72 2.96 18.61
CA GLU A 103 -4.81 1.73 17.83
C GLU A 103 -4.49 2.00 16.36
N GLY A 104 -3.56 1.24 15.79
CA GLY A 104 -3.28 1.31 14.36
C GLY A 104 -1.94 0.69 13.96
N ALA A 105 -1.49 1.08 12.77
CA ALA A 105 -0.22 0.65 12.21
C ALA A 105 0.58 1.86 11.73
N THR A 106 1.88 1.84 11.98
CA THR A 106 2.84 2.76 11.33
C THR A 106 3.59 2.03 10.24
N VAL A 107 3.93 2.74 9.16
CA VAL A 107 4.88 2.24 8.16
C VAL A 107 6.22 2.89 8.48
N GLU A 108 7.19 2.08 8.88
CA GLU A 108 8.55 2.58 9.05
C GLU A 108 9.14 2.88 7.67
N ALA A 109 9.47 4.13 7.39
CA ALA A 109 9.97 4.55 6.07
C ALA A 109 11.20 3.73 5.63
N ALA A 110 12.09 3.40 6.58
CA ALA A 110 13.28 2.57 6.31
C ALA A 110 12.97 1.12 5.91
N SER A 111 11.74 0.65 6.18
CA SER A 111 11.29 -0.70 5.84
C SER A 111 10.67 -0.82 4.44
N VAL A 112 10.41 0.31 3.76
CA VAL A 112 9.78 0.33 2.44
C VAL A 112 10.84 0.12 1.37
N GLN A 113 10.71 -0.97 0.61
CA GLN A 113 11.66 -1.35 -0.45
C GLN A 113 10.90 -1.76 -1.71
N LEU A 114 11.35 -1.25 -2.86
CA LEU A 114 10.85 -1.68 -4.17
C LEU A 114 11.95 -2.51 -4.86
N GLU A 115 11.70 -3.79 -5.02
CA GLU A 115 12.57 -4.72 -5.75
C GLU A 115 12.12 -4.79 -7.21
N ILE A 116 13.06 -4.69 -8.17
CA ILE A 116 12.80 -4.68 -9.61
C ILE A 116 13.70 -5.70 -10.31
N GLU A 117 13.12 -6.66 -11.02
CA GLU A 117 13.79 -7.55 -11.97
C GLU A 117 13.46 -7.09 -13.40
N ARG A 118 14.50 -6.80 -14.19
CA ARG A 118 14.39 -6.37 -15.59
C ARG A 118 14.51 -7.55 -16.55
#